data_AF-A0A535MZS3-F1
#
_entry.id   AF-A0A535MZS3-F1
#
_cell.length_a   1.000
_cell.length_b   1.000
_cell.length_c   1.000
_cell.angle_alpha   90.00
_cell.angle_beta   90.00
_cell.angle_gamma   90.00
#
_symmetry.space_group_name_H-M   'P 1'
#
loop_
_entity.id
_entity.type
_entity.pdbx_description
1 polymer ?
#
loop_
_entity_poly.entity_id
_entity_poly.type
_entity_poly.pdbx_seq_one_letter_code
_entity_poly.pdbx_strand_id
1 'polypeptide(L)'
;MPRRFFELCARIVTKDGYFRHKYTPAGDPGSSWHPWVDATGKPQYPIQEDETGLVLFALWQHYDRHRDFEFFKAYYRPLIILVGDFLASYIDPLTGLPQPSYDLWEERRGVMSFTVATVWAGLRAAANFAALYGEMTLADRYRSVADGIRQGTLRFLFDPELNRFIRRIYVRA
;
A
#
# COMPACT_ATOMS: atom_id res chain seq x y z
N MET A 1 16.39 5.14 9.91
CA MET A 1 14.97 5.53 10.16
C MET A 1 14.58 5.08 11.57
N PRO A 2 13.69 5.77 12.30
CA PRO A 2 13.44 5.42 13.71
C PRO A 2 12.65 4.12 13.86
N ARG A 3 13.25 3.10 14.49
CA ARG A 3 12.65 1.77 14.78
C ARG A 3 11.29 1.86 15.47
N ARG A 4 11.12 2.83 16.37
CA ARG A 4 9.87 3.11 17.10
C ARG A 4 8.66 3.35 16.19
N PHE A 5 8.87 3.91 15.00
CA PHE A 5 7.78 4.09 14.04
C PHE A 5 7.28 2.74 13.52
N PHE A 6 8.18 1.82 13.16
CA PHE A 6 7.77 0.49 12.69
C PHE A 6 7.19 -0.38 13.79
N GLU A 7 7.69 -0.24 15.03
CA GLU A 7 7.08 -0.85 16.23
C GLU A 7 5.64 -0.38 16.43
N LEU A 8 5.39 0.94 16.26
CA LEU A 8 4.04 1.49 16.29
C LEU A 8 3.19 0.91 15.15
N CYS A 9 3.68 0.93 13.91
CA CYS A 9 2.98 0.37 12.75
C CYS A 9 2.59 -1.10 12.98
N ALA A 10 3.50 -1.93 13.48
CA ALA A 10 3.21 -3.34 13.77
C ALA A 10 2.14 -3.52 14.86
N ARG A 11 1.98 -2.55 15.77
CA ARG A 11 0.94 -2.56 16.80
C ARG A 11 -0.42 -2.11 16.28
N ILE A 12 -0.45 -1.15 15.34
CA ILE A 12 -1.69 -0.47 14.92
C ILE A 12 -2.26 -0.96 13.58
N VAL A 13 -1.48 -1.73 12.80
CA VAL A 13 -1.95 -2.35 11.56
C VAL A 13 -3.20 -3.18 11.86
N THR A 14 -4.21 -3.08 11.01
CA THR A 14 -5.42 -3.88 11.19
C THR A 14 -5.12 -5.35 10.93
N LYS A 15 -5.96 -6.24 11.47
CA LYS A 15 -5.89 -7.68 11.16
C LYS A 15 -6.01 -8.02 9.67
N ASP A 16 -6.55 -7.09 8.88
CA ASP A 16 -6.76 -7.23 7.44
C ASP A 16 -5.58 -6.67 6.63
N GLY A 17 -4.56 -6.07 7.29
CA GLY A 17 -3.30 -5.65 6.67
C GLY A 17 -3.23 -4.24 6.12
N TYR A 18 -4.18 -3.39 6.49
CA TYR A 18 -4.16 -1.96 6.15
C TYR A 18 -4.15 -1.08 7.40
N PHE A 19 -3.75 0.18 7.24
CA PHE A 19 -3.86 1.19 8.30
C PHE A 19 -5.16 1.97 8.19
N ARG A 20 -5.68 2.41 9.35
CA ARG A 20 -6.82 3.31 9.40
C ARG A 20 -6.34 4.73 9.16
N HIS A 21 -7.22 5.54 8.60
CA HIS A 21 -7.02 6.96 8.32
C HIS A 21 -6.29 7.75 9.43
N LYS A 22 -6.63 7.54 10.72
CA LYS A 22 -6.02 8.29 11.84
C LYS A 22 -5.82 7.44 13.07
N TYR A 23 -4.80 7.82 13.84
CA TYR A 23 -4.49 7.25 15.14
C TYR A 23 -4.11 8.34 16.14
N THR A 24 -4.41 8.12 17.41
CA THR A 24 -3.85 8.92 18.51
C THR A 24 -2.36 8.59 18.68
N PRO A 25 -1.56 9.44 19.37
CA PRO A 25 -0.17 9.09 19.70
C PRO A 25 -0.02 7.80 20.52
N ALA A 26 -1.07 7.37 21.23
CA ALA A 26 -1.09 6.09 21.95
C ALA A 26 -1.26 4.89 20.99
N GLY A 27 -1.82 5.11 19.80
CA GLY A 27 -2.10 4.10 18.78
C GLY A 27 -3.57 3.71 18.69
N ASP A 28 -4.47 4.42 19.36
CA ASP A 28 -5.91 4.17 19.27
C ASP A 28 -6.48 4.75 17.97
N PRO A 29 -7.52 4.14 17.36
CA PRO A 29 -8.18 4.70 16.18
C PRO A 29 -8.70 6.12 16.44
N GLY A 30 -8.34 7.04 15.56
CA GLY A 30 -8.83 8.42 15.56
C GLY A 30 -10.17 8.56 14.83
N SER A 31 -10.79 9.72 15.01
CA SER A 31 -11.99 10.10 14.26
C SER A 31 -11.70 10.16 12.75
N SER A 32 -12.60 9.62 11.93
CA SER A 32 -12.51 9.65 10.47
C SER A 32 -13.81 10.19 9.89
N TRP A 33 -13.70 11.00 8.83
CA TRP A 33 -14.84 11.46 8.03
C TRP A 33 -15.01 10.66 6.73
N HIS A 34 -14.14 9.69 6.47
CA HIS A 34 -14.26 8.85 5.28
C HIS A 34 -15.42 7.86 5.47
N PRO A 35 -16.41 7.85 4.55
CA PRO A 35 -17.57 6.98 4.66
C PRO A 35 -17.21 5.51 4.40
N TRP A 36 -17.88 4.61 5.13
CA TRP A 36 -17.79 3.15 4.96
C TRP A 36 -18.67 2.61 3.81
N VAL A 37 -19.52 3.46 3.26
CA VAL A 37 -20.44 3.14 2.17
C VAL A 37 -20.34 4.24 1.12
N ASP A 38 -20.32 3.84 -0.15
CA ASP A 38 -20.29 4.79 -1.25
C ASP A 38 -21.67 5.45 -1.48
N ALA A 39 -21.72 6.40 -2.42
CA ALA A 39 -22.95 7.11 -2.76
C ALA A 39 -24.08 6.21 -3.32
N THR A 40 -23.76 4.97 -3.69
CA THR A 40 -24.71 3.96 -4.18
C THR A 40 -25.15 2.98 -3.08
N GLY A 41 -24.63 3.13 -1.85
CA GLY A 41 -24.91 2.26 -0.71
C GLY A 41 -24.07 0.99 -0.65
N LYS A 42 -23.04 0.84 -1.50
CA LYS A 42 -22.15 -0.32 -1.46
C LYS A 42 -21.03 -0.11 -0.43
N PRO A 43 -20.63 -1.15 0.31
CA PRO A 43 -19.50 -1.06 1.23
C PRO A 43 -18.21 -0.63 0.51
N GLN A 44 -17.43 0.22 1.16
CA GLN A 44 -16.10 0.62 0.71
C GLN A 44 -15.14 0.75 1.90
N TYR A 45 -13.85 0.60 1.64
CA TYR A 45 -12.83 0.91 2.64
C TYR A 45 -12.58 2.43 2.74
N PRO A 46 -12.66 3.01 3.95
CA PRO A 46 -12.35 4.41 4.20
C PRO A 46 -10.86 4.62 4.49
N ILE A 47 -10.01 4.27 3.53
CA ILE A 47 -8.55 4.18 3.69
C ILE A 47 -7.81 5.02 2.66
N GLN A 48 -6.53 5.27 2.92
CA GLN A 48 -5.57 5.86 1.98
C GLN A 48 -4.48 4.81 1.69
N GLU A 49 -4.53 4.15 0.54
CA GLU A 49 -3.62 3.04 0.23
C GLU A 49 -2.13 3.43 0.30
N ASP A 50 -1.80 4.71 0.05
CA ASP A 50 -0.45 5.24 0.18
C ASP A 50 0.09 5.19 1.60
N GLU A 51 -0.77 5.38 2.60
CA GLU A 51 -0.41 5.28 4.01
C GLU A 51 0.09 3.85 4.34
N THR A 52 -0.44 2.85 3.64
CA THR A 52 -0.10 1.44 3.80
C THR A 52 1.12 1.03 2.99
N GLY A 53 1.17 1.41 1.71
CA GLY A 53 2.31 1.14 0.84
C GLY A 53 3.62 1.81 1.29
N LEU A 54 3.54 3.06 1.77
CA LEU A 54 4.72 3.81 2.22
C LEU A 54 5.40 3.19 3.45
N VAL A 55 4.64 2.55 4.35
CA VAL A 55 5.22 1.88 5.53
C VAL A 55 6.15 0.75 5.09
N LEU A 56 5.72 -0.11 4.17
CA LEU A 56 6.56 -1.19 3.64
C LEU A 56 7.78 -0.66 2.89
N PHE A 57 7.57 0.36 2.04
CA PHE A 57 8.67 0.99 1.31
C PHE A 57 9.72 1.56 2.28
N ALA A 58 9.30 2.35 3.27
CA ALA A 58 10.18 2.94 4.27
C ALA A 58 10.93 1.87 5.08
N LEU A 59 10.27 0.75 5.36
CA LEU A 59 10.83 -0.38 6.09
C LEU A 59 11.93 -1.06 5.27
N TRP A 60 11.72 -1.28 3.97
CA TRP A 60 12.78 -1.78 3.08
C TRP A 60 13.94 -0.80 2.93
N GLN A 61 13.67 0.50 2.80
CA GLN A 61 14.72 1.53 2.76
C GLN A 61 15.55 1.57 4.06
N HIS A 62 14.95 1.26 5.21
CA HIS A 62 15.69 1.10 6.46
C HIS A 62 16.62 -0.13 6.36
N TYR A 63 16.08 -1.28 5.96
CA TYR A 63 16.88 -2.51 5.83
C TYR A 63 18.04 -2.34 4.85
N ASP A 64 17.79 -1.77 3.66
CA ASP A 64 18.83 -1.63 2.64
C ASP A 64 20.01 -0.78 3.10
N ARG A 65 19.73 0.25 3.93
CA ARG A 65 20.75 1.11 4.51
C ARG A 65 21.49 0.48 5.70
N HIS A 66 20.78 -0.19 6.60
CA HIS A 66 21.32 -0.60 7.90
C HIS A 66 21.60 -2.10 8.02
N ARG A 67 21.08 -2.92 7.09
CA ARG A 67 21.20 -4.39 7.06
C ARG A 67 20.80 -5.07 8.37
N ASP A 68 19.85 -4.46 9.08
CA ASP A 68 19.42 -4.85 10.42
C ASP A 68 18.42 -6.02 10.40
N PHE A 69 18.89 -7.18 9.94
CA PHE A 69 18.05 -8.36 9.72
C PHE A 69 17.26 -8.80 10.96
N GLU A 70 17.91 -8.79 12.13
CA GLU A 70 17.30 -9.25 13.38
C GLU A 70 16.12 -8.38 13.82
N PHE A 71 16.19 -7.06 13.60
CA PHE A 71 15.07 -6.16 13.91
C PHE A 71 13.80 -6.56 13.15
N PHE A 72 13.93 -6.92 11.87
CA PHE A 72 12.76 -7.20 11.02
C PHE A 72 12.13 -8.56 11.27
N LYS A 73 12.87 -9.50 11.87
CA LYS A 73 12.40 -10.86 12.11
C LYS A 73 11.11 -10.89 12.92
N ALA A 74 10.99 -10.02 13.94
CA ALA A 74 9.79 -9.90 14.76
C ALA A 74 8.59 -9.31 14.01
N TYR A 75 8.81 -8.54 12.94
CA TYR A 75 7.77 -7.83 12.19
C TYR A 75 7.43 -8.45 10.84
N TYR A 76 8.18 -9.48 10.43
CA TYR A 76 8.05 -10.08 9.13
C TYR A 76 6.63 -10.61 8.84
N ARG A 77 6.07 -11.44 9.72
CA ARG A 77 4.68 -11.89 9.58
C ARG A 77 3.64 -10.85 10.01
N PRO A 78 3.70 -10.26 11.22
CA PRO A 78 2.61 -9.44 11.74
C PRO A 78 2.48 -8.07 11.07
N LEU A 79 3.50 -7.62 10.32
CA LEU A 79 3.47 -6.36 9.57
C LEU A 79 3.79 -6.56 8.09
N ILE A 80 4.97 -7.11 7.75
CA ILE A 80 5.45 -7.09 6.35
C ILE A 80 4.56 -7.93 5.42
N ILE A 81 4.35 -9.19 5.76
CA ILE A 81 3.53 -10.12 4.96
C ILE A 81 2.07 -9.75 5.04
N LEU A 82 1.58 -9.39 6.22
CA LEU A 82 0.20 -8.97 6.40
C LEU A 82 -0.17 -7.78 5.50
N VAL A 83 0.68 -6.76 5.46
CA VAL A 83 0.48 -5.60 4.58
C VAL A 83 0.71 -5.96 3.11
N GLY A 84 1.73 -6.78 2.80
CA GLY A 84 2.00 -7.21 1.43
C GLY A 84 0.83 -7.99 0.82
N ASP A 85 0.20 -8.86 1.60
CA ASP A 85 -0.99 -9.61 1.19
C ASP A 85 -2.20 -8.71 0.96
N PHE A 86 -2.42 -7.73 1.85
CA PHE A 86 -3.49 -6.75 1.68
C PHE A 86 -3.32 -5.96 0.38
N LEU A 87 -2.15 -5.33 0.17
CA LEU A 87 -1.86 -4.55 -1.03
C LEU A 87 -2.00 -5.40 -2.31
N ALA A 88 -1.56 -6.66 -2.26
CA ALA A 88 -1.67 -7.58 -3.38
C ALA A 88 -3.12 -8.03 -3.67
N SER A 89 -3.98 -8.00 -2.67
CA SER A 89 -5.41 -8.35 -2.79
C SER A 89 -6.28 -7.16 -3.18
N TYR A 90 -5.86 -5.93 -2.86
CA TYR A 90 -6.62 -4.70 -3.10
C TYR A 90 -6.35 -4.12 -4.50
N ILE A 91 -6.40 -4.98 -5.51
CA ILE A 91 -6.13 -4.65 -6.92
C ILE A 91 -7.41 -4.83 -7.75
N ASP A 92 -7.64 -3.94 -8.69
CA ASP A 92 -8.66 -4.10 -9.71
C ASP A 92 -8.15 -5.05 -10.82
N PRO A 93 -8.77 -6.22 -11.01
CA PRO A 93 -8.29 -7.20 -11.98
C PRO A 93 -8.41 -6.73 -13.44
N LEU A 94 -9.25 -5.73 -13.74
CA LEU A 94 -9.43 -5.23 -15.10
C LEU A 94 -8.32 -4.26 -15.51
N THR A 95 -7.89 -3.41 -14.58
CA THR A 95 -6.88 -2.39 -14.85
C THR A 95 -5.48 -2.81 -14.41
N GLY A 96 -5.37 -3.74 -13.47
CA GLY A 96 -4.12 -4.08 -12.78
C GLY A 96 -3.67 -3.00 -11.78
N LEU A 97 -4.47 -1.95 -11.57
CA LEU A 97 -4.20 -0.86 -10.64
C LEU A 97 -4.80 -1.16 -9.26
N PRO A 98 -4.32 -0.51 -8.18
CA PRO A 98 -5.00 -0.55 -6.89
C PRO A 98 -6.47 -0.14 -7.01
N GLN A 99 -7.32 -0.80 -6.23
CA GLN A 99 -8.70 -0.38 -6.06
C GLN A 99 -8.75 1.08 -5.58
N PRO A 100 -9.79 1.85 -5.95
CA PRO A 100 -9.79 3.27 -5.62
C PRO A 100 -9.83 3.49 -4.09
N SER A 101 -9.12 4.50 -3.61
CA SER A 101 -9.01 4.89 -2.20
C SER A 101 -8.96 6.43 -2.10
N TYR A 102 -8.89 6.97 -0.88
CA TYR A 102 -8.77 8.43 -0.69
C TYR A 102 -7.35 8.90 -1.03
N ASP A 103 -7.23 10.10 -1.61
CA ASP A 103 -5.92 10.68 -1.91
C ASP A 103 -5.18 11.15 -0.66
N LEU A 104 -3.89 11.44 -0.82
CA LEU A 104 -2.99 11.95 0.21
C LEU A 104 -3.56 13.14 1.01
N TRP A 105 -4.41 13.96 0.36
CA TRP A 105 -5.01 15.16 0.95
C TRP A 105 -6.38 14.91 1.59
N GLU A 106 -6.84 13.66 1.62
CA GLU A 106 -8.10 13.24 2.26
C GLU A 106 -9.36 13.87 1.59
N GLU A 107 -9.24 14.34 0.34
CA GLU A 107 -10.27 15.13 -0.33
C GLU A 107 -11.12 14.30 -1.30
N ARG A 108 -10.48 13.36 -2.00
CA ARG A 108 -11.09 12.71 -3.17
C ARG A 108 -10.81 11.22 -3.20
N ARG A 109 -11.84 10.45 -3.54
CA ARG A 109 -11.71 9.01 -3.82
C ARG A 109 -11.41 8.77 -5.30
N GLY A 110 -10.51 7.84 -5.60
CA GLY A 110 -10.17 7.46 -6.97
C GLY A 110 -8.86 6.66 -7.03
N VAL A 111 -8.33 6.47 -8.24
CA VAL A 111 -7.02 5.83 -8.43
C VAL A 111 -6.01 6.94 -8.72
N MET A 112 -5.20 7.27 -7.72
CA MET A 112 -4.25 8.39 -7.75
C MET A 112 -2.87 7.90 -8.16
N SER A 113 -2.18 8.57 -9.09
CA SER A 113 -0.85 8.15 -9.53
C SER A 113 0.18 8.06 -8.41
N PHE A 114 0.09 8.95 -7.42
CA PHE A 114 0.92 8.89 -6.22
C PHE A 114 0.67 7.59 -5.44
N THR A 115 -0.59 7.31 -5.11
CA THR A 115 -1.01 6.10 -4.41
C THR A 115 -0.64 4.83 -5.17
N VAL A 116 -0.78 4.83 -6.49
CA VAL A 116 -0.33 3.70 -7.33
C VAL A 116 1.18 3.48 -7.20
N ALA A 117 1.98 4.55 -7.22
CA ALA A 117 3.43 4.45 -7.07
C ALA A 117 3.84 3.92 -5.67
N THR A 118 3.14 4.33 -4.61
CA THR A 118 3.43 3.86 -3.25
C THR A 118 3.04 2.40 -3.04
N VAL A 119 1.92 1.95 -3.60
CA VAL A 119 1.52 0.53 -3.55
C VAL A 119 2.50 -0.33 -4.34
N TRP A 120 2.89 0.12 -5.54
CA TRP A 120 3.94 -0.53 -6.33
C TRP A 120 5.24 -0.67 -5.53
N ALA A 121 5.72 0.43 -4.92
CA ALA A 121 6.95 0.43 -4.13
C ALA A 121 6.84 -0.46 -2.88
N GLY A 122 5.68 -0.47 -2.22
CA GLY A 122 5.37 -1.33 -1.08
C GLY A 122 5.39 -2.81 -1.43
N LEU A 123 4.81 -3.21 -2.57
CA LEU A 123 4.85 -4.59 -3.05
C LEU A 123 6.26 -5.03 -3.45
N ARG A 124 7.05 -4.15 -4.08
CA ARG A 124 8.48 -4.43 -4.35
C ARG A 124 9.25 -4.63 -3.04
N ALA A 125 8.97 -3.84 -2.01
CA ALA A 125 9.54 -4.00 -0.69
C ALA A 125 9.14 -5.34 -0.04
N ALA A 126 7.85 -5.70 -0.05
CA ALA A 126 7.36 -6.99 0.45
C ALA A 126 8.04 -8.16 -0.28
N ALA A 127 8.15 -8.09 -1.61
CA ALA A 127 8.83 -9.11 -2.40
C ALA A 127 10.29 -9.29 -2.00
N ASN A 128 10.99 -8.19 -1.74
CA ASN A 128 12.38 -8.24 -1.33
C ASN A 128 12.54 -8.86 0.06
N PHE A 129 11.66 -8.53 1.01
CA PHE A 129 11.65 -9.19 2.31
C PHE A 129 11.31 -10.68 2.19
N ALA A 130 10.28 -11.05 1.44
CA ALA A 130 9.92 -12.45 1.23
C ALA A 130 11.11 -13.25 0.66
N ALA A 131 11.80 -12.71 -0.34
CA ALA A 131 13.01 -13.33 -0.87
C ALA A 131 14.15 -13.41 0.15
N LEU A 132 14.35 -12.37 0.96
CA LEU A 132 15.35 -12.33 2.03
C LEU A 132 15.12 -13.42 3.09
N TYR A 133 13.86 -13.73 3.40
CA TYR A 133 13.47 -14.81 4.31
C TYR A 133 13.31 -16.17 3.61
N GLY A 134 13.67 -16.29 2.33
CA GLY A 134 13.65 -17.55 1.58
C GLY A 134 12.28 -17.97 1.03
N GLU A 135 11.27 -17.09 1.10
CA GLU A 135 9.91 -17.36 0.63
C GLU A 135 9.69 -16.89 -0.80
N MET A 136 10.31 -17.62 -1.72
CA MET A 136 10.33 -17.25 -3.15
C MET A 136 8.93 -17.22 -3.76
N THR A 137 8.02 -18.13 -3.38
CA THR A 137 6.63 -18.12 -3.87
C THR A 137 5.90 -16.82 -3.53
N LEU A 138 6.07 -16.29 -2.31
CA LEU A 138 5.50 -15.01 -1.92
C LEU A 138 6.19 -13.86 -2.64
N ALA A 139 7.52 -13.91 -2.75
CA ALA A 139 8.28 -12.90 -3.48
C ALA A 139 7.81 -12.76 -4.93
N ASP A 140 7.61 -13.87 -5.61
CA ASP A 140 7.18 -13.90 -7.01
C ASP A 140 5.73 -13.45 -7.16
N ARG A 141 4.84 -13.81 -6.23
CA ARG A 141 3.47 -13.26 -6.19
C ARG A 141 3.48 -11.74 -6.09
N TYR A 142 4.21 -11.16 -5.13
CA TYR A 142 4.25 -9.71 -4.95
C TYR A 142 4.90 -8.99 -6.14
N ARG A 143 5.95 -9.57 -6.75
CA ARG A 143 6.55 -9.04 -7.98
C ARG A 143 5.57 -9.05 -9.14
N SER A 144 4.85 -10.15 -9.34
CA SER A 144 3.85 -10.28 -10.41
C SER A 144 2.76 -9.21 -10.29
N VAL A 145 2.24 -8.98 -9.09
CA VAL A 145 1.25 -7.91 -8.86
C VAL A 145 1.86 -6.52 -9.12
N ALA A 146 3.08 -6.26 -8.62
CA ALA A 146 3.76 -4.99 -8.89
C ALA A 146 4.03 -4.77 -10.39
N ASP A 147 4.35 -5.82 -11.15
CA ASP A 147 4.53 -5.75 -12.59
C ASP A 147 3.19 -5.45 -13.29
N GLY A 148 2.09 -6.05 -12.84
CA GLY A 148 0.73 -5.71 -13.26
C GLY A 148 0.40 -4.23 -13.05
N ILE A 149 0.72 -3.70 -11.85
CA ILE A 149 0.55 -2.26 -11.56
C ILE A 149 1.36 -1.42 -12.53
N ARG A 150 2.64 -1.76 -12.78
CA ARG A 150 3.48 -1.01 -13.72
C ARG A 150 2.84 -0.95 -15.11
N GLN A 151 2.31 -2.06 -15.62
CA GLN A 151 1.63 -2.08 -16.92
C GLN A 151 0.34 -1.27 -16.91
N GLY A 152 -0.48 -1.39 -15.85
CA GLY A 152 -1.68 -0.58 -15.65
C GLY A 152 -1.37 0.92 -15.62
N THR A 153 -0.31 1.31 -14.92
CA THR A 153 0.12 2.72 -14.82
C THR A 153 0.51 3.28 -16.18
N LEU A 154 1.29 2.55 -16.98
CA LEU A 154 1.66 2.98 -18.33
C LEU A 154 0.46 3.06 -19.27
N ARG A 155 -0.53 2.18 -19.10
CA ARG A 155 -1.71 2.13 -19.95
C ARG A 155 -2.75 3.21 -19.62
N PHE A 156 -3.01 3.45 -18.33
CA PHE A 156 -4.16 4.24 -17.88
C PHE A 156 -3.80 5.56 -17.22
N LEU A 157 -2.57 5.70 -16.71
CA LEU A 157 -2.15 6.89 -15.97
C LEU A 157 -1.10 7.72 -16.72
N PHE A 158 -0.45 7.19 -17.75
CA PHE A 158 0.47 7.96 -18.57
C PHE A 158 -0.28 8.64 -19.72
N ASP A 159 -0.12 9.96 -19.83
CA ASP A 159 -0.62 10.75 -20.95
C ASP A 159 0.53 10.97 -21.95
N PRO A 160 0.49 10.36 -23.14
CA PRO A 160 1.55 10.48 -24.13
C PRO A 160 1.60 11.85 -24.81
N GLU A 161 0.48 12.57 -24.88
CA GLU A 161 0.43 13.91 -25.48
C GLU A 161 1.09 14.94 -24.57
N LEU A 162 0.84 14.82 -23.25
CA LEU A 162 1.44 15.68 -22.23
C LEU A 162 2.80 15.17 -21.72
N ASN A 163 3.22 13.97 -22.14
CA ASN A 163 4.42 13.26 -21.71
C ASN A 163 4.59 13.23 -20.18
N ARG A 164 3.51 12.90 -19.46
CA ARG A 164 3.49 12.86 -17.99
C ARG A 164 2.42 11.94 -17.47
N PHE A 165 2.55 11.53 -16.21
CA PHE A 165 1.47 10.85 -15.52
C PHE A 165 0.37 11.85 -15.11
N ILE A 166 -0.89 11.53 -15.38
CA ILE A 166 -2.03 12.31 -14.88
C ILE A 166 -2.17 12.12 -13.37
N ARG A 167 -2.84 13.04 -12.69
CA ARG A 167 -2.98 12.97 -11.22
C ARG A 167 -3.84 11.78 -10.77
N ARG A 168 -4.91 11.48 -11.51
CA ARG A 168 -5.96 10.54 -11.09
C ARG A 168 -6.83 10.08 -12.24
N ILE A 169 -7.35 8.86 -12.13
CA ILE A 169 -8.52 8.36 -12.88
C ILE A 169 -9.66 7.94 -11.96
N TYR A 170 -10.86 7.83 -12.53
CA TYR A 170 -12.02 7.21 -11.88
C TYR A 170 -12.38 5.93 -12.63
N VAL A 171 -12.49 4.82 -11.91
CA VAL A 171 -13.05 3.58 -12.44
C VAL A 171 -14.57 3.75 -12.44
N ARG A 172 -15.18 3.77 -13.63
CA ARG A 172 -16.64 3.73 -13.77
C ARG A 172 -17.07 2.26 -13.74
N ALA A 173 -18.09 1.95 -12.93
CA ALA A 173 -18.76 0.66 -12.92
C ALA A 173 -19.60 0.47 -14.18
#